data_AF-A0A3S0FBP0-F1
#
_entry.id   AF-A0A3S0FBP0-F1
#
_cell.length_a   1.000
_cell.length_b   1.000
_cell.length_c   1.000
_cell.angle_alpha   90.00
_cell.angle_beta   90.00
_cell.angle_gamma   90.00
#
_symmetry.space_group_name_H-M   'P 1'
#
loop_
_entity.id
_entity.type
_entity.pdbx_description
1 polymer ?
#
loop_
_entity_poly.entity_id
_entity_poly.type
_entity_poly.pdbx_seq_one_letter_code
_entity_poly.pdbx_strand_id
1 'polypeptide(L)'
;MDHKLYQCRGCSANFCPFCMGGLKFCTVCNGAEGTLTTHCTGARLSVPQELAVKAGRLDYANGLWVHYGFLAQAVHGKRLPLVALASNDGFYLGTAEGEATVTQESTESFASAQLALEALASGSWTQRAKA
;
A
#
# COMPACT_ATOMS: atom_id res chain seq x y z
N MET A 1 4.15 -9.35 -11.22
CA MET A 1 5.41 -9.67 -11.93
C MET A 1 6.57 -9.11 -11.13
N ASP A 2 7.78 -9.62 -11.33
CA ASP A 2 8.96 -9.13 -10.63
C ASP A 2 9.42 -7.76 -11.16
N HIS A 3 10.10 -7.00 -10.30
CA HIS A 3 10.70 -5.72 -10.68
C HIS A 3 11.87 -5.92 -11.64
N LYS A 4 11.89 -5.12 -12.71
CA LYS A 4 13.04 -5.04 -13.63
C LYS A 4 13.99 -3.95 -13.13
N LEU A 5 14.84 -4.33 -12.18
CA LEU A 5 15.78 -3.40 -11.56
C LEU A 5 16.83 -2.93 -12.58
N TYR A 6 17.10 -1.63 -12.58
CA TYR A 6 18.16 -1.03 -13.36
C TYR A 6 19.51 -1.64 -12.97
N GLN A 7 20.28 -1.98 -14.00
CA GLN A 7 21.63 -2.51 -13.87
C GLN A 7 22.59 -1.49 -14.47
N CYS A 8 23.50 -0.98 -13.66
CA CYS A 8 24.55 -0.11 -14.15
C CYS A 8 25.49 -0.90 -15.06
N ARG A 9 25.81 -0.39 -16.25
CA ARG A 9 26.67 -1.06 -17.24
C ARG A 9 27.88 -0.18 -17.58
N GLY A 10 29.05 -0.80 -17.69
CA GLY A 10 30.29 -0.09 -18.09
C GLY A 10 30.75 0.97 -17.10
N CYS A 11 30.43 0.83 -15.80
CA CYS A 11 30.78 1.81 -14.80
C CYS A 11 32.23 1.68 -14.36
N SER A 12 32.99 2.78 -14.39
CA SER A 12 34.35 2.90 -13.85
C SER A 12 34.40 3.74 -12.57
N ALA A 13 33.24 4.11 -12.01
CA ALA A 13 33.19 4.95 -10.82
C ALA A 13 33.54 4.13 -9.57
N ASN A 14 34.44 4.66 -8.75
CA ASN A 14 34.87 4.03 -7.50
C ASN A 14 33.73 3.89 -6.48
N PHE A 15 32.72 4.76 -6.56
CA PHE A 15 31.56 4.78 -5.65
C PHE A 15 30.25 4.90 -6.43
N CYS A 16 29.89 3.87 -7.18
CA CYS A 16 28.57 3.82 -7.83
C CYS A 16 27.53 3.20 -6.88
N PRO A 17 26.50 3.95 -6.45
CA PRO A 17 25.50 3.44 -5.51
C PRO A 17 24.69 2.28 -6.08
N PHE A 18 24.52 2.21 -7.41
CA PHE A 18 23.86 1.09 -8.07
C PHE A 18 24.72 -0.18 -8.06
N CYS A 19 26.00 -0.08 -8.45
CA CYS A 19 26.91 -1.24 -8.47
C CYS A 19 27.16 -1.79 -7.06
N MET A 20 27.22 -0.90 -6.07
CA MET A 20 27.38 -1.27 -4.66
C MET A 20 26.08 -1.73 -4.01
N GLY A 21 24.95 -1.74 -4.75
CA GLY A 21 23.65 -2.19 -4.26
C GLY A 21 22.95 -1.23 -3.29
N GLY A 22 23.50 -0.05 -3.06
CA GLY A 22 22.95 0.99 -2.18
C GLY A 22 21.85 1.84 -2.81
N LEU A 23 21.52 1.62 -4.08
CA LEU A 23 20.30 2.18 -4.68
C LEU A 23 19.68 1.18 -5.66
N LYS A 24 18.40 0.89 -5.47
CA LYS A 24 17.58 0.09 -6.38
C LYS A 24 16.53 0.96 -7.04
N PHE A 25 16.29 0.72 -8.32
CA PHE A 25 15.29 1.43 -9.11
C PHE A 25 14.70 0.49 -10.16
N CYS A 26 13.38 0.41 -10.26
CA CYS A 26 12.69 -0.40 -11.25
C CYS A 26 12.42 0.41 -12.53
N THR A 27 12.85 -0.12 -13.66
CA THR A 27 12.70 0.51 -14.98
C THR A 27 11.27 0.47 -15.54
N VAL A 28 10.35 -0.24 -14.87
CA VAL A 28 8.94 -0.38 -15.30
C VAL A 28 8.03 0.52 -14.46
N CYS A 29 8.00 0.32 -13.14
CA CYS A 29 7.13 1.11 -12.27
C CYS A 29 7.74 2.44 -11.82
N ASN A 30 9.03 2.68 -12.09
CA ASN A 30 9.80 3.84 -11.63
C ASN A 30 9.91 3.94 -10.10
N GLY A 31 9.57 2.89 -9.35
CA GLY A 31 9.80 2.80 -7.90
C GLY A 31 11.28 2.66 -7.60
N ALA A 32 11.74 3.33 -6.54
CA ALA A 32 13.10 3.28 -6.02
C ALA A 32 13.11 2.64 -4.63
N GLU A 33 14.28 2.53 -4.00
CA GLU A 33 14.38 2.06 -2.62
C GLU A 33 13.42 2.83 -1.68
N GLY A 34 12.54 2.10 -0.98
CA GLY A 34 11.46 2.66 -0.16
C GLY A 34 10.14 2.95 -0.91
N THR A 35 10.11 2.90 -2.24
CA THR A 35 8.89 3.02 -3.07
C THR A 35 8.69 1.84 -4.02
N LEU A 36 9.55 0.81 -3.93
CA LEU A 36 9.32 -0.49 -4.54
C LEU A 36 8.24 -1.23 -3.75
N THR A 37 7.09 -1.43 -4.40
CA THR A 37 6.04 -2.36 -3.95
C THR A 37 6.55 -3.80 -3.92
N THR A 38 5.84 -4.72 -3.28
CA THR A 38 6.18 -6.16 -3.21
C THR A 38 6.38 -6.76 -4.60
N HIS A 39 5.47 -6.46 -5.53
CA HIS A 39 5.57 -6.82 -6.94
C HIS A 39 5.50 -5.58 -7.82
N CYS A 40 6.06 -5.68 -9.02
CA CYS A 40 5.94 -4.61 -10.00
C CYS A 40 4.50 -4.51 -10.53
N THR A 41 3.99 -3.30 -10.54
CA THR A 41 2.66 -2.90 -11.07
C THR A 41 2.53 -3.06 -12.58
N GLY A 42 3.64 -3.25 -13.30
CA GLY A 42 3.65 -3.28 -14.76
C GLY A 42 3.49 -1.91 -15.43
N ALA A 43 3.23 -0.86 -14.66
CA ALA A 43 3.08 0.52 -15.11
C ALA A 43 3.69 1.49 -14.11
N ARG A 44 4.07 2.69 -14.57
CA ARG A 44 4.65 3.72 -13.72
C ARG A 44 3.72 4.09 -12.56
N LEU A 45 4.26 4.17 -11.34
CA LEU A 45 3.53 4.70 -10.19
C LEU A 45 3.19 6.18 -10.44
N SER A 46 1.95 6.56 -10.14
CA SER A 46 1.60 7.97 -10.03
C SER A 46 2.21 8.58 -8.76
N VAL A 47 2.37 9.90 -8.71
CA VAL A 47 2.91 10.59 -7.53
C VAL A 47 2.10 10.27 -6.26
N PRO A 48 0.74 10.26 -6.28
CA PRO A 48 -0.03 9.84 -5.10
C PRO A 48 0.23 8.40 -4.68
N GLN A 49 0.40 7.47 -5.62
CA GLN A 49 0.73 6.07 -5.32
C GLN A 49 2.12 5.97 -4.69
N GLU A 50 3.11 6.65 -5.25
CA GLU A 50 4.48 6.66 -4.72
C GLU A 50 4.52 7.15 -3.27
N LEU A 51 3.81 8.25 -2.97
CA LEU A 51 3.69 8.80 -1.63
C LEU A 51 2.96 7.83 -0.67
N ALA A 52 1.92 7.14 -1.14
CA ALA A 52 1.20 6.17 -0.34
C ALA A 52 2.05 4.92 -0.03
N VAL A 53 2.81 4.42 -1.01
CA VAL A 53 3.77 3.31 -0.82
C VAL A 53 4.84 3.72 0.19
N LYS A 54 5.45 4.90 0.02
CA LYS A 54 6.46 5.44 0.93
C LYS A 54 5.94 5.59 2.36
N ALA A 55 4.67 5.97 2.50
CA ALA A 55 4.00 6.09 3.79
C ALA A 55 3.57 4.73 4.39
N GLY A 56 3.84 3.61 3.70
CA GLY A 56 3.42 2.28 4.11
C GLY A 56 1.92 2.00 3.96
N ARG A 57 1.16 2.91 3.34
CA ARG A 57 -0.31 2.86 3.18
C ARG A 57 -0.78 2.13 1.93
N LEU A 58 0.11 1.87 0.98
CA LEU A 58 -0.20 1.20 -0.27
C LEU A 58 0.89 0.17 -0.62
N ASP A 59 0.49 -0.92 -1.23
CA ASP A 59 1.39 -1.88 -1.86
C ASP A 59 0.73 -2.48 -3.10
N TYR A 60 1.55 -3.08 -3.96
CA TYR A 60 1.09 -3.91 -5.06
C TYR A 60 1.66 -5.32 -4.88
N ALA A 61 0.79 -6.27 -4.58
CA ALA A 61 1.16 -7.65 -4.30
C ALA A 61 0.20 -8.59 -5.02
N ASN A 62 0.70 -9.72 -5.51
CA ASN A 62 -0.07 -10.75 -6.22
C ASN A 62 -1.00 -10.23 -7.34
N GLY A 63 -0.65 -9.12 -8.00
CA GLY A 63 -1.46 -8.53 -9.08
C GLY A 63 -2.59 -7.62 -8.60
N LEU A 64 -2.64 -7.28 -7.31
CA LEU A 64 -3.67 -6.46 -6.70
C LEU A 64 -3.06 -5.31 -5.88
N TRP A 65 -3.78 -4.19 -5.83
CA TRP A 65 -3.49 -3.11 -4.89
C TRP A 65 -3.94 -3.51 -3.48
N VAL A 66 -3.05 -3.35 -2.50
CA VAL A 66 -3.32 -3.62 -1.09
C VAL A 66 -3.18 -2.30 -0.33
N HIS A 67 -4.28 -1.83 0.24
CA HIS A 67 -4.29 -0.66 1.10
C HIS A 67 -4.08 -1.09 2.55
N TYR A 68 -3.36 -0.29 3.34
CA TYR A 68 -3.06 -0.58 4.73
C TYR A 68 -3.67 0.46 5.67
N GLY A 69 -4.13 0.01 6.83
CA GLY A 69 -4.79 0.84 7.84
C GLY A 69 -3.86 1.90 8.42
N PHE A 70 -4.31 3.15 8.38
CA PHE A 70 -3.59 4.27 8.96
C PHE A 70 -3.63 4.21 10.49
N LEU A 71 -4.81 3.96 11.08
CA LEU A 71 -4.96 3.88 12.53
C LEU A 71 -4.28 2.63 13.08
N ALA A 72 -4.34 1.50 12.37
CA ALA A 72 -3.62 0.29 12.75
C ALA A 72 -2.12 0.57 12.94
N GLN A 73 -1.51 1.31 12.00
CA GLN A 73 -0.11 1.71 12.10
C GLN A 73 0.11 2.78 13.18
N ALA A 74 -0.74 3.80 13.24
CA ALA A 74 -0.54 4.98 14.08
C ALA A 74 -0.89 4.78 15.57
N VAL A 75 -1.72 3.78 15.89
CA VAL A 75 -2.18 3.47 17.25
C VAL A 75 -1.57 2.17 17.75
N HIS A 76 -1.50 1.14 16.90
CA HIS A 76 -1.04 -0.19 17.29
C HIS A 76 0.34 -0.56 16.73
N GLY A 77 0.93 0.29 15.87
CA GLY A 77 2.21 -0.03 15.22
C GLY A 77 2.12 -1.17 14.21
N LYS A 78 0.91 -1.58 13.81
CA LYS A 78 0.68 -2.74 12.93
C LYS A 78 0.38 -2.32 11.50
N ARG A 79 1.03 -2.98 10.54
CA ARG A 79 0.74 -2.82 9.12
C ARG A 79 -0.24 -3.91 8.66
N LEU A 80 -1.53 -3.64 8.79
CA LEU A 80 -2.60 -4.57 8.46
C LEU A 80 -3.39 -4.10 7.22
N PRO A 81 -3.80 -5.02 6.32
CA PRO A 81 -4.56 -4.65 5.13
C PRO A 81 -5.96 -4.14 5.50
N LEU A 82 -6.45 -3.17 4.74
CA LEU A 82 -7.84 -2.75 4.79
C LEU A 82 -8.73 -3.84 4.21
N VAL A 83 -9.75 -4.20 4.96
CA VAL A 83 -10.78 -5.17 4.58
C VAL A 83 -12.16 -4.62 4.92
N ALA A 84 -13.19 -5.13 4.25
CA ALA A 84 -14.57 -4.85 4.63
C ALA A 84 -14.95 -5.73 5.84
N LEU A 85 -15.27 -5.09 6.97
CA LEU A 85 -15.68 -5.75 8.20
C LEU A 85 -17.16 -5.48 8.47
N ALA A 86 -17.85 -6.46 9.06
CA ALA A 86 -19.26 -6.34 9.42
C ALA A 86 -19.43 -5.75 10.83
N SER A 87 -20.50 -5.02 11.04
CA SER A 87 -21.05 -4.61 12.33
C SER A 87 -22.57 -4.78 12.33
N ASN A 88 -23.23 -4.45 13.45
CA ASN A 88 -24.69 -4.46 13.52
C ASN A 88 -25.34 -3.41 12.59
N ASP A 89 -24.61 -2.37 12.22
CA ASP A 89 -25.12 -1.23 11.44
C ASP A 89 -24.71 -1.27 9.95
N GLY A 90 -24.11 -2.39 9.50
CA GLY A 90 -23.65 -2.59 8.12
C GLY A 90 -22.18 -3.00 8.04
N PHE A 91 -21.48 -2.50 7.04
CA PHE A 91 -20.06 -2.80 6.79
C PHE A 91 -19.21 -1.56 6.85
N TYR A 92 -17.93 -1.69 7.17
CA TYR A 92 -16.99 -0.58 7.20
C TYR A 92 -15.61 -1.05 6.73
N LEU A 93 -14.74 -0.11 6.35
CA LEU A 93 -13.34 -0.41 6.09
C LEU A 93 -12.58 -0.39 7.40
N GLY A 94 -11.89 -1.48 7.70
CA GLY A 94 -11.11 -1.61 8.92
C GLY A 94 -9.94 -2.55 8.73
N THR A 95 -9.23 -2.80 9.82
CA THR A 95 -8.20 -3.84 9.88
C THR A 95 -8.59 -4.90 10.88
N ALA A 96 -8.18 -6.14 10.62
CA ALA A 96 -8.42 -7.26 11.50
C ALA A 96 -7.17 -8.13 11.61
N GLU A 97 -7.08 -8.87 12.70
CA GLU A 97 -6.08 -9.90 12.94
C GLU A 97 -6.80 -11.15 13.44
N GLY A 98 -6.80 -12.21 12.63
CA GLY A 98 -7.73 -13.33 12.82
C GLY A 98 -9.18 -12.85 12.73
N GLU A 99 -10.00 -13.26 13.69
CA GLU A 99 -11.43 -12.88 13.78
C GLU A 99 -11.68 -11.54 14.49
N ALA A 100 -10.62 -10.89 15.01
CA ALA A 100 -10.76 -9.67 15.81
C ALA A 100 -10.48 -8.41 14.99
N THR A 101 -11.42 -7.47 14.99
CA THR A 101 -11.18 -6.10 14.51
C THR A 101 -10.09 -5.44 15.35
N VAL A 102 -9.09 -4.88 14.68
CA VAL A 102 -8.04 -4.07 15.31
C VAL A 102 -8.42 -2.59 15.24
N THR A 103 -8.82 -2.10 14.06
CA THR A 103 -9.25 -0.70 13.88
C THR A 103 -10.42 -0.58 12.92
N GLN A 104 -11.30 0.38 13.18
CA GLN A 104 -12.21 0.93 12.17
C GLN A 104 -11.52 2.13 11.51
N GLU A 105 -11.34 2.06 10.20
CA GLU A 105 -10.55 3.01 9.42
C GLU A 105 -11.44 3.98 8.64
N SER A 106 -12.59 3.55 8.13
CA SER A 106 -13.59 4.44 7.51
C SER A 106 -14.47 5.13 8.54
N THR A 107 -14.92 6.33 8.18
CA THR A 107 -15.98 7.05 8.90
C THR A 107 -17.36 6.52 8.52
N GLU A 108 -17.48 6.03 7.29
CA GLU A 108 -18.72 5.54 6.69
C GLU A 108 -19.06 4.11 7.11
N SER A 109 -20.37 3.84 7.14
CA SER A 109 -20.95 2.50 7.11
C SER A 109 -21.62 2.27 5.75
N PHE A 110 -21.41 1.09 5.18
CA PHE A 110 -21.86 0.65 3.87
C PHE A 110 -22.92 -0.45 4.01
N ALA A 111 -23.86 -0.52 3.06
CA ALA A 111 -24.93 -1.52 3.10
C ALA A 111 -24.45 -2.96 2.81
N SER A 112 -23.26 -3.13 2.23
CA SER A 112 -22.67 -4.45 1.95
C SER A 112 -21.14 -4.39 1.93
N ALA A 113 -20.49 -5.55 2.12
CA ALA A 113 -19.04 -5.67 1.98
C ALA A 113 -18.55 -5.24 0.59
N GLN A 114 -19.31 -5.57 -0.46
CA GLN A 114 -18.98 -5.20 -1.84
C GLN A 114 -18.92 -3.68 -2.02
N LEU A 115 -19.89 -2.95 -1.47
CA LEU A 115 -19.91 -1.48 -1.54
C LEU A 115 -18.73 -0.84 -0.77
N ALA A 116 -18.34 -1.43 0.36
CA ALA A 116 -17.16 -0.98 1.10
C ALA A 116 -15.87 -1.18 0.27
N LEU A 117 -15.72 -2.35 -0.38
CA LEU A 117 -14.56 -2.64 -1.23
C LEU A 117 -14.52 -1.80 -2.51
N GLU A 118 -15.69 -1.50 -3.11
CA GLU A 118 -15.78 -0.58 -4.23
C GLU A 118 -15.37 0.83 -3.83
N ALA A 119 -15.85 1.31 -2.68
CA ALA A 119 -15.43 2.60 -2.13
C ALA A 119 -13.92 2.63 -1.87
N LEU A 120 -13.34 1.55 -1.34
CA LEU A 120 -11.88 1.43 -1.16
C LEU A 120 -11.14 1.56 -2.50
N ALA A 121 -11.59 0.83 -3.53
CA ALA A 121 -10.96 0.80 -4.85
C ALA A 121 -11.09 2.14 -5.59
N SER A 122 -12.23 2.84 -5.47
CA SER A 122 -12.45 4.14 -6.10
C SER A 122 -11.87 5.31 -5.31
N GLY A 123 -11.53 5.09 -4.03
CA GLY A 123 -11.17 6.16 -3.10
C GLY A 123 -12.37 6.98 -2.61
N SER A 124 -13.60 6.47 -2.75
CA SER A 124 -14.85 7.13 -2.33
C SER A 124 -15.21 6.85 -0.87
N TRP A 125 -14.24 6.99 0.03
CA TRP A 125 -14.40 6.84 1.49
C TRP A 125 -13.47 7.80 2.23
N THR A 126 -13.75 8.03 3.51
CA THR A 126 -13.04 9.01 4.32
C THR A 126 -12.37 8.36 5.52
N GLN A 127 -11.07 8.60 5.64
CA GLN A 127 -10.27 8.15 6.78
C GLN A 127 -10.80 8.76 8.08
N ARG A 128 -11.12 7.90 9.04
CA ARG A 128 -11.44 8.30 10.42
C ARG A 128 -10.23 8.95 11.07
N ALA A 129 -10.46 10.06 11.76
CA ALA A 129 -9.42 10.76 12.50
C ALA A 129 -8.86 9.90 13.65
N LYS A 130 -7.57 10.10 13.96
CA LYS A 130 -6.98 9.56 15.18
C LYS A 130 -7.63 10.27 16.38
N ALA A 131 -8.14 9.48 17.33
CA ALA A 131 -8.65 9.99 18.61
C ALA A 131 -7.51 10.50 19.50
#